data_AF-A0AA43QI61-F1
#
_entry.id   AF-A0AA43QI61-F1
#
_cell.length_a   1.000
_cell.length_b   1.000
_cell.length_c   1.000
_cell.angle_alpha   90.00
_cell.angle_beta   90.00
_cell.angle_gamma   90.00
#
_symmetry.space_group_name_H-M   'P 1'
#
loop_
_entity.id
_entity.type
_entity.pdbx_description
1 polymer ?
#
loop_
_entity_poly.entity_id
_entity_poly.type
_entity_poly.pdbx_seq_one_letter_code
_entity_poly.pdbx_strand_id
1 'polypeptide(L)'
;MLLSRSPGSFSSPARLYEPLKTLTFPRRERGFTFEAASEAYVNPTIHHHRHLSSSSSVGSSLMPSTPPPSTLSELQARTFTLLERGSVKPRIDLLYLIQCAGRASSEQSLCSDEAVLQLGLTKSLVHQPEFLSLTLTATEAASVLLERRLLPHFSVGAEYALLVSADNDLIPITLGLSELPFEATGIVCGIAGRLVGAQNYIRPLEMAYLSTAKSGIVLVHEKDLETALQALRLGEDGAIEP
;
A
#
# COMPACT_ATOMS: atom_id res chain seq x y z
N MET A 1 -11.48 11.87 56.29
CA MET A 1 -10.22 11.78 57.05
C MET A 1 -9.37 10.70 56.38
N LEU A 2 -8.13 11.07 56.02
CA LEU A 2 -7.15 10.33 55.23
C LEU A 2 -6.58 9.09 55.94
N LEU A 3 -6.18 8.07 55.16
CA LEU A 3 -4.82 7.47 55.04
C LEU A 3 -4.94 6.05 54.43
N SER A 4 -4.59 5.84 53.15
CA SER A 4 -3.27 5.51 52.58
C SER A 4 -2.70 4.11 52.94
N ARG A 5 -2.49 3.27 51.90
CA ARG A 5 -1.40 2.29 51.75
C ARG A 5 -1.24 1.93 50.28
N SER A 6 0.02 1.79 49.86
CA SER A 6 0.54 1.79 48.49
C SER A 6 0.23 0.54 47.65
N PRO A 7 0.22 0.63 46.31
CA PRO A 7 0.20 -0.53 45.43
C PRO A 7 1.62 -1.11 45.26
N GLY A 8 1.75 -2.42 45.45
CA GLY A 8 2.95 -3.17 45.12
C GLY A 8 3.17 -3.21 43.60
N SER A 9 4.38 -2.88 43.19
CA SER A 9 4.86 -2.91 41.81
C SER A 9 4.96 -4.34 41.29
N PHE A 10 4.08 -4.74 40.38
CA PHE A 10 4.34 -5.84 39.45
C PHE A 10 5.01 -5.28 38.20
N SER A 11 6.33 -5.44 38.13
CA SER A 11 7.13 -5.21 36.92
C SER A 11 6.79 -6.29 35.89
N SER A 12 6.09 -5.90 34.83
CA SER A 12 5.98 -6.71 33.61
C SER A 12 7.19 -6.39 32.73
N PRO A 13 7.97 -7.38 32.26
CA PRO A 13 9.13 -7.09 31.44
C PRO A 13 8.68 -6.50 30.09
N ALA A 14 9.00 -5.22 29.90
CA ALA A 14 8.92 -4.55 28.61
C ALA A 14 9.72 -5.35 27.58
N ARG A 15 9.01 -6.10 26.72
CA ARG A 15 9.60 -6.60 25.48
C ARG A 15 9.88 -5.38 24.61
N LEU A 16 11.15 -4.99 24.56
CA LEU A 16 11.67 -4.00 23.63
C LEU A 16 11.29 -4.45 22.21
N TYR A 17 10.38 -3.71 21.59
CA TYR A 17 10.13 -3.78 20.16
C TYR A 17 11.38 -3.23 19.45
N GLU A 18 12.22 -4.12 18.89
CA GLU A 18 13.19 -3.70 17.89
C GLU A 18 12.43 -3.52 16.56
N PRO A 19 12.38 -2.31 15.97
CA PRO A 19 11.90 -2.16 14.61
C PRO A 19 12.82 -2.95 13.67
N LEU A 20 12.25 -3.54 12.61
CA LEU A 20 13.00 -4.21 11.54
C LEU A 20 14.20 -3.35 11.12
N LYS A 21 15.41 -3.74 11.55
CA LYS A 21 16.67 -3.04 11.30
C LYS A 21 16.84 -2.70 9.81
N THR A 22 16.31 -3.55 8.94
CA THR A 22 16.34 -3.43 7.47
C THR A 22 15.71 -2.13 6.92
N LEU A 23 14.66 -1.58 7.55
CA LEU A 23 14.00 -0.35 7.07
C LEU A 23 14.46 0.92 7.81
N THR A 24 15.02 0.75 9.00
CA THR A 24 15.36 1.85 9.92
C THR A 24 16.58 2.64 9.48
N PHE A 25 17.61 1.97 8.97
CA PHE A 25 18.88 2.62 8.59
C PHE A 25 18.80 3.45 7.30
N PRO A 26 18.25 2.95 6.17
CA PRO A 26 18.32 3.66 4.89
C PRO A 26 17.52 4.98 4.86
N ARG A 27 16.51 5.13 5.72
CA ARG A 27 15.56 6.25 5.68
C ARG A 27 15.88 7.36 6.69
N ARG A 28 16.52 7.04 7.82
CA ARG A 28 16.93 8.04 8.83
C ARG A 28 18.03 8.99 8.30
N GLU A 29 18.93 8.48 7.47
CA GLU A 29 19.99 9.27 6.81
C GLU A 29 19.45 10.33 5.85
N ARG A 30 18.15 10.28 5.51
CA ARG A 30 17.45 11.28 4.67
C ARG A 30 16.46 12.17 5.43
N GLY A 31 16.59 12.27 6.76
CA GLY A 31 15.80 13.20 7.57
C GLY A 31 14.42 12.72 8.00
N PHE A 32 14.12 11.41 7.88
CA PHE A 32 12.88 10.85 8.40
C PHE A 32 13.02 10.45 9.88
N THR A 33 12.09 10.90 10.72
CA THR A 33 11.90 10.42 12.10
C THR A 33 10.95 9.23 12.11
N PHE A 34 11.26 8.21 12.91
CA PHE A 34 10.42 7.02 13.05
C PHE A 34 9.65 7.13 14.36
N GLU A 35 8.33 7.05 14.30
CA GLU A 35 7.46 7.00 15.46
C GLU A 35 6.83 5.61 15.53
N ALA A 36 7.05 4.90 16.64
CA ALA A 36 6.49 3.58 16.83
C ALA A 36 5.01 3.72 17.20
N ALA A 37 4.10 3.49 16.24
CA ALA A 37 2.71 3.23 16.56
C ALA A 37 2.63 1.85 17.24
N SER A 38 2.14 1.82 18.49
CA SER A 38 2.21 0.67 19.40
C SER A 38 1.40 -0.58 18.99
N GLU A 39 0.86 -0.65 17.75
CA GLU A 39 -0.13 -1.65 17.33
C GLU A 39 0.26 -2.47 16.08
N ALA A 40 1.44 -2.28 15.50
CA ALA A 40 1.88 -3.08 14.35
C ALA A 40 2.45 -4.45 14.78
N TYR A 41 1.61 -5.49 14.76
CA TYR A 41 2.03 -6.88 15.00
C TYR A 41 2.79 -7.44 13.79
N VAL A 42 4.08 -7.75 13.95
CA VAL A 42 4.86 -8.54 12.98
C VAL A 42 5.51 -9.69 13.73
N ASN A 43 5.23 -10.93 13.30
CA ASN A 43 5.67 -12.16 13.96
C ASN A 43 7.19 -12.39 13.78
N PRO A 44 8.00 -12.43 14.85
CA PRO A 44 9.43 -12.68 14.75
C PRO A 44 9.73 -14.14 15.13
N THR A 45 9.63 -15.07 14.20
CA THR A 45 10.05 -16.46 14.45
C THR A 45 10.87 -17.03 13.30
N ILE A 46 12.17 -16.68 13.26
CA ILE A 46 13.21 -17.54 12.66
C ILE A 46 14.41 -17.55 13.63
N HIS A 47 14.43 -18.53 14.54
CA HIS A 47 15.60 -18.85 15.35
C HIS A 47 16.44 -19.91 14.63
N HIS A 48 17.69 -19.58 14.28
CA HIS A 48 18.71 -20.59 13.99
C HIS A 48 19.77 -20.60 15.10
N HIS A 49 19.79 -21.69 15.86
CA HIS A 49 20.88 -22.07 16.75
C HIS A 49 22.18 -22.26 15.94
N ARG A 50 23.29 -21.66 16.39
CA ARG A 50 24.62 -22.18 16.08
C ARG A 50 25.48 -22.29 17.33
N HIS A 51 26.01 -23.50 17.43
CA HIS A 51 26.90 -24.06 18.44
C HIS A 51 28.19 -23.24 18.56
N LEU A 52 28.63 -22.96 19.80
CA LEU A 52 29.93 -22.37 20.09
C LEU A 52 31.02 -23.44 19.95
N SER A 53 32.10 -23.12 19.24
CA SER A 53 33.42 -23.70 19.43
C SER A 53 34.47 -22.64 19.14
N SER A 54 35.40 -22.52 20.08
CA SER A 54 36.43 -21.49 20.20
C SER A 54 37.72 -21.91 19.49
N SER A 55 38.33 -21.00 18.72
CA SER A 55 39.78 -20.93 18.56
C SER A 55 40.22 -19.60 17.92
N SER A 56 41.40 -19.20 18.32
CA SER A 56 42.08 -17.90 18.21
C SER A 56 42.52 -17.44 16.82
N SER A 57 42.53 -16.11 16.68
CA SER A 57 43.47 -15.24 15.94
C SER A 57 43.55 -15.30 14.40
N VAL A 58 43.73 -14.10 13.85
CA VAL A 58 44.07 -13.67 12.48
C VAL A 58 42.98 -13.72 11.40
N GLY A 59 42.67 -12.54 10.84
CA GLY A 59 41.91 -12.37 9.60
C GLY A 59 41.01 -11.13 9.60
N SER A 60 41.47 -10.01 9.02
CA SER A 60 40.59 -8.91 8.61
C SER A 60 39.60 -9.39 7.55
N SER A 61 38.35 -9.69 7.94
CA SER A 61 37.17 -9.92 7.07
C SER A 61 36.02 -10.35 8.00
N LEU A 62 34.79 -9.86 7.97
CA LEU A 62 33.91 -9.47 6.87
C LEU A 62 32.94 -8.42 7.43
N MET A 63 32.85 -7.23 6.81
CA MET A 63 31.66 -6.39 6.98
C MET A 63 30.43 -7.20 6.52
N PRO A 64 29.27 -7.08 7.16
CA PRO A 64 28.07 -7.75 6.68
C PRO A 64 27.82 -7.31 5.24
N SER A 65 27.87 -8.26 4.31
CA SER A 65 27.60 -8.06 2.90
C SER A 65 26.09 -7.88 2.68
N THR A 66 25.56 -6.72 3.07
CA THR A 66 24.34 -6.24 2.45
C THR A 66 24.68 -5.93 0.99
N PRO A 67 23.93 -6.46 0.01
CA PRO A 67 24.17 -6.09 -1.37
C PRO A 67 24.15 -4.55 -1.50
N PRO A 68 24.97 -3.97 -2.39
CA PRO A 68 24.94 -2.54 -2.62
C PRO A 68 23.50 -2.09 -2.92
N PRO A 69 23.11 -0.87 -2.50
CA PRO A 69 21.76 -0.38 -2.74
C PRO A 69 21.53 -0.36 -4.26
N SER A 70 20.58 -1.17 -4.72
CA SER A 70 20.21 -1.20 -6.13
C SER A 70 19.73 0.19 -6.57
N THR A 71 20.23 0.65 -7.72
CA THR A 71 19.82 1.94 -8.28
C THR A 71 18.35 1.89 -8.72
N LEU A 72 17.70 3.05 -8.87
CA LEU A 72 16.31 3.09 -9.37
C LEU A 72 16.19 2.42 -10.73
N SER A 73 17.13 2.66 -11.65
CA SER A 73 17.15 2.05 -12.97
C SER A 73 17.31 0.53 -12.91
N GLU A 74 18.18 0.02 -12.04
CA GLU A 74 18.35 -1.42 -11.83
C GLU A 74 17.08 -2.06 -11.25
N LEU A 75 16.41 -1.38 -10.32
CA LEU A 75 15.17 -1.83 -9.69
C LEU A 75 14.00 -1.84 -10.69
N GLN A 76 13.90 -0.83 -11.55
CA GLN A 76 12.98 -0.79 -12.67
C GLN A 76 13.25 -1.97 -13.62
N ALA A 77 14.48 -2.12 -14.10
CA ALA A 77 14.85 -3.20 -15.02
C ALA A 77 14.49 -4.58 -14.46
N ARG A 78 14.87 -4.87 -13.21
CA ARG A 78 14.53 -6.13 -12.53
C ARG A 78 13.02 -6.34 -12.44
N THR A 79 12.27 -5.30 -12.10
CA THR A 79 10.81 -5.38 -11.98
C THR A 79 10.18 -5.73 -13.31
N PHE A 80 10.54 -5.04 -14.39
CA PHE A 80 9.92 -5.25 -15.70
C PHE A 80 10.34 -6.59 -16.33
N THR A 81 11.58 -7.05 -16.13
CA THR A 81 11.97 -8.42 -16.49
C THR A 81 11.17 -9.48 -15.73
N LEU A 82 10.88 -9.24 -14.44
CA LEU A 82 10.06 -10.15 -13.64
C LEU A 82 8.61 -10.19 -14.12
N LEU A 83 8.03 -9.03 -14.46
CA LEU A 83 6.69 -8.92 -15.05
C LEU A 83 6.62 -9.60 -16.43
N GLU A 84 7.61 -9.40 -17.29
CA GLU A 84 7.71 -10.07 -18.60
C GLU A 84 7.81 -11.58 -18.47
N ARG A 85 8.67 -12.07 -17.57
CA ARG A 85 8.81 -13.51 -17.32
C ARG A 85 7.51 -14.14 -16.80
N GLY A 86 6.76 -13.39 -16.00
CA GLY A 86 5.42 -13.77 -15.53
C GLY A 86 4.30 -13.59 -16.55
N SER A 87 4.61 -13.17 -17.80
CA SER A 87 3.62 -12.83 -18.83
C SER A 87 2.56 -11.84 -18.34
N VAL A 88 2.93 -10.98 -17.39
CA VAL A 88 2.02 -9.96 -16.85
C VAL A 88 1.75 -8.96 -17.96
N LYS A 89 0.49 -8.59 -18.15
CA LYS A 89 0.11 -7.52 -19.08
C LYS A 89 -0.77 -6.51 -18.33
N PRO A 90 -0.52 -5.20 -18.48
CA PRO A 90 -1.44 -4.20 -17.97
C PRO A 90 -2.79 -4.34 -18.69
N ARG A 91 -3.84 -4.57 -17.91
CA ARG A 91 -5.22 -4.58 -18.40
C ARG A 91 -5.93 -3.34 -17.89
N ILE A 92 -6.61 -2.66 -18.80
CA ILE A 92 -7.47 -1.53 -18.48
C ILE A 92 -8.88 -2.08 -18.39
N ASP A 93 -9.51 -1.86 -17.25
CA ASP A 93 -10.94 -2.04 -17.11
C ASP A 93 -11.50 -0.60 -17.17
N LEU A 94 -12.41 -0.28 -18.11
CA LEU A 94 -12.97 1.07 -18.33
C LEU A 94 -13.98 1.44 -17.21
N LEU A 95 -13.54 1.26 -15.97
CA LEU A 95 -14.27 1.52 -14.74
C LEU A 95 -13.81 2.86 -14.18
N TYR A 96 -14.76 3.77 -13.97
CA TYR A 96 -14.50 5.02 -13.25
C TYR A 96 -14.68 4.76 -11.76
N LEU A 97 -13.58 4.84 -11.02
CA LEU A 97 -13.56 4.69 -9.58
C LEU A 97 -13.63 6.06 -8.90
N ILE A 98 -14.29 6.09 -7.76
CA ILE A 98 -14.45 7.26 -6.91
C ILE A 98 -13.95 6.91 -5.51
N GLN A 99 -13.11 7.78 -4.96
CA GLN A 99 -12.69 7.70 -3.57
C GLN A 99 -13.65 8.50 -2.69
N CYS A 100 -14.14 7.83 -1.65
CA CYS A 100 -15.09 8.37 -0.70
C CYS A 100 -14.60 8.14 0.74
N ALA A 101 -15.04 9.01 1.65
CA ALA A 101 -14.94 8.80 3.09
C ALA A 101 -16.33 8.61 3.69
N GLY A 102 -16.49 7.69 4.63
CA GLY A 102 -17.69 7.54 5.43
C GLY A 102 -17.92 8.77 6.29
N ARG A 103 -19.18 9.21 6.42
CA ARG A 103 -19.52 10.27 7.36
C ARG A 103 -19.56 9.73 8.78
N ALA A 104 -19.03 10.52 9.71
CA ALA A 104 -19.27 10.31 11.13
C ALA A 104 -20.72 10.70 11.46
N SER A 105 -21.36 9.92 12.34
CA SER A 105 -22.76 10.06 12.73
C SER A 105 -23.12 11.50 13.08
N SER A 106 -24.05 12.09 12.35
CA SER A 106 -24.68 13.35 12.75
C SER A 106 -25.81 13.10 13.76
N GLU A 107 -25.87 13.88 14.85
CA GLU A 107 -26.92 13.74 15.89
C GLU A 107 -28.33 14.11 15.42
N GLN A 108 -28.50 14.53 14.16
CA GLN A 108 -29.75 15.04 13.60
C GLN A 108 -30.44 14.08 12.62
N SER A 109 -29.84 12.92 12.33
CA SER A 109 -30.39 11.96 11.37
C SER A 109 -31.39 10.99 12.00
N LEU A 110 -32.49 10.71 11.29
CA LEU A 110 -33.49 9.70 11.66
C LEU A 110 -32.97 8.26 11.55
N CYS A 111 -31.84 8.05 10.86
CA CYS A 111 -31.18 6.76 10.68
C CYS A 111 -29.68 6.94 10.91
N SER A 112 -29.03 6.07 11.68
CA SER A 112 -27.58 6.17 11.87
C SER A 112 -26.86 6.18 10.51
N ASP A 113 -25.93 7.11 10.28
CA ASP A 113 -25.10 7.16 9.07
C ASP A 113 -24.40 5.81 8.81
N GLU A 114 -24.09 5.08 9.88
CA GLU A 114 -23.57 3.72 9.85
C GLU A 114 -24.55 2.72 9.21
N ALA A 115 -25.84 2.80 9.53
CA ALA A 115 -26.85 1.93 8.94
C ALA A 115 -27.05 2.22 7.45
N VAL A 116 -26.95 3.49 7.03
CA VAL A 116 -26.99 3.87 5.62
C VAL A 116 -25.74 3.37 4.89
N LEU A 117 -24.56 3.46 5.51
CA LEU A 117 -23.31 2.91 4.98
C LEU A 117 -23.39 1.38 4.82
N GLN A 118 -23.85 0.65 5.84
CA GLN A 118 -24.03 -0.80 5.81
C GLN A 118 -25.04 -1.22 4.72
N LEU A 119 -26.14 -0.51 4.59
CA LEU A 119 -27.12 -0.74 3.54
C LEU A 119 -26.52 -0.49 2.15
N GLY A 120 -25.76 0.59 1.98
CA GLY A 120 -25.08 0.93 0.74
C GLY A 120 -24.04 -0.11 0.33
N LEU A 121 -23.25 -0.62 1.28
CA LEU A 121 -22.32 -1.73 1.07
C LEU A 121 -23.07 -3.01 0.68
N THR A 122 -24.14 -3.35 1.39
CA THR A 122 -24.95 -4.54 1.11
C THR A 122 -25.55 -4.48 -0.29
N LYS A 123 -26.17 -3.35 -0.67
CA LYS A 123 -26.69 -3.11 -2.02
C LYS A 123 -25.58 -3.25 -3.06
N SER A 124 -24.43 -2.64 -2.81
CA SER A 124 -23.29 -2.69 -3.74
C SER A 124 -22.83 -4.13 -3.97
N LEU A 125 -22.68 -4.95 -2.93
CA LEU A 125 -22.29 -6.35 -3.03
C LEU A 125 -23.33 -7.21 -3.77
N VAL A 126 -24.62 -6.96 -3.55
CA VAL A 126 -25.71 -7.62 -4.30
C VAL A 126 -25.62 -7.31 -5.80
N HIS A 127 -25.18 -6.11 -6.16
CA HIS A 127 -24.97 -5.68 -7.54
C HIS A 127 -23.62 -6.12 -8.15
N GLN A 128 -22.89 -7.02 -7.50
CA GLN A 128 -21.65 -7.66 -7.97
C GLN A 128 -20.67 -6.63 -8.58
N PRO A 129 -19.96 -5.86 -7.74
CA PRO A 129 -18.98 -4.91 -8.23
C PRO A 129 -17.80 -5.65 -8.86
N GLU A 130 -17.32 -5.15 -9.99
CA GLU A 130 -16.01 -5.50 -10.52
C GLU A 130 -14.90 -4.91 -9.63
N PHE A 131 -15.15 -3.75 -9.02
CA PHE A 131 -14.23 -3.11 -8.10
C PHE A 131 -14.93 -2.51 -6.87
N LEU A 132 -14.48 -2.94 -5.68
CA LEU A 132 -14.80 -2.33 -4.40
C LEU A 132 -13.63 -2.54 -3.43
N SER A 133 -13.10 -1.47 -2.86
CA SER A 133 -12.13 -1.49 -1.78
C SER A 133 -12.70 -0.73 -0.59
N LEU A 134 -12.64 -1.36 0.59
CA LEU A 134 -13.08 -0.79 1.86
C LEU A 134 -11.95 -0.92 2.87
N THR A 135 -11.55 0.21 3.45
CA THR A 135 -10.57 0.27 4.53
C THR A 135 -11.26 0.85 5.75
N LEU A 136 -11.37 0.04 6.80
CA LEU A 136 -11.88 0.44 8.12
C LEU A 136 -10.70 0.59 9.06
N THR A 137 -10.63 1.71 9.77
CA THR A 137 -9.64 1.94 10.83
C THR A 137 -10.37 2.25 12.14
N ALA A 138 -9.66 2.15 13.26
CA ALA A 138 -10.27 2.41 14.57
C ALA A 138 -10.51 3.91 14.84
N THR A 139 -9.74 4.78 14.18
CA THR A 139 -9.65 6.21 14.51
C THR A 139 -10.03 7.12 13.36
N GLU A 140 -10.09 6.62 12.12
CA GLU A 140 -10.43 7.42 10.94
C GLU A 140 -11.77 6.96 10.36
N ALA A 141 -12.38 7.85 9.59
CA ALA A 141 -13.56 7.51 8.80
C ALA A 141 -13.25 6.34 7.85
N ALA A 142 -14.26 5.51 7.59
CA ALA A 142 -14.15 4.45 6.58
C ALA A 142 -13.71 5.03 5.23
N SER A 143 -12.66 4.49 4.63
CA SER A 143 -12.25 4.86 3.27
C SER A 143 -12.83 3.85 2.29
N VAL A 144 -13.54 4.33 1.28
CA VAL A 144 -14.20 3.50 0.27
C VAL A 144 -13.74 3.94 -1.10
N LEU A 145 -13.22 3.01 -1.89
CA LEU A 145 -12.95 3.21 -3.30
C LEU A 145 -13.86 2.26 -4.08
N LEU A 146 -14.77 2.82 -4.87
CA LEU A 146 -15.84 2.07 -5.51
C LEU A 146 -16.07 2.55 -6.94
N GLU A 147 -16.72 1.71 -7.74
CA GLU A 147 -17.26 2.13 -9.04
C GLU A 147 -18.29 3.25 -8.87
N ARG A 148 -18.19 4.29 -9.72
CA ARG A 148 -19.10 5.43 -9.76
C ARG A 148 -20.59 5.03 -9.77
N ARG A 149 -20.94 3.97 -10.50
CA ARG A 149 -22.33 3.50 -10.63
C ARG A 149 -22.95 3.06 -9.29
N LEU A 150 -22.14 2.74 -8.29
CA LEU A 150 -22.58 2.26 -6.98
C LEU A 150 -22.82 3.39 -5.99
N LEU A 151 -22.36 4.61 -6.28
CA LEU A 151 -22.53 5.78 -5.42
C LEU A 151 -23.99 6.05 -5.02
N PRO A 152 -25.00 5.89 -5.91
CA PRO A 152 -26.41 6.08 -5.54
C PRO A 152 -26.93 5.11 -4.47
N HIS A 153 -26.23 4.01 -4.18
CA HIS A 153 -26.65 3.08 -3.12
C HIS A 153 -26.41 3.62 -1.71
N PHE A 154 -25.57 4.64 -1.57
CA PHE A 154 -25.16 5.23 -0.29
C PHE A 154 -25.96 6.48 0.09
N SER A 155 -27.11 6.69 -0.55
CA SER A 155 -28.05 7.75 -0.19
C SER A 155 -29.42 7.18 0.17
N VAL A 156 -30.08 7.85 1.13
CA VAL A 156 -31.47 7.59 1.51
C VAL A 156 -32.16 8.94 1.63
N GLY A 157 -33.01 9.27 0.66
CA GLY A 157 -33.63 10.60 0.59
C GLY A 157 -32.59 11.69 0.31
N ALA A 158 -32.53 12.71 1.19
CA ALA A 158 -31.55 13.80 1.09
C ALA A 158 -30.23 13.51 1.83
N GLU A 159 -30.14 12.39 2.54
CA GLU A 159 -28.96 12.00 3.32
C GLU A 159 -27.99 11.16 2.49
N TYR A 160 -26.69 11.42 2.65
CA TYR A 160 -25.61 10.71 1.97
C TYR A 160 -24.63 10.18 3.01
N ALA A 161 -24.34 8.88 3.02
CA ALA A 161 -23.39 8.27 3.96
C ALA A 161 -21.92 8.47 3.57
N LEU A 162 -21.66 8.89 2.32
CA LEU A 162 -20.31 9.06 1.77
C LEU A 162 -20.04 10.52 1.40
N LEU A 163 -18.84 10.99 1.74
CA LEU A 163 -18.22 12.21 1.23
C LEU A 163 -17.33 11.85 0.06
N VAL A 164 -17.61 12.42 -1.11
CA VAL A 164 -16.84 12.17 -2.34
C VAL A 164 -15.61 13.07 -2.36
N SER A 165 -14.43 12.51 -2.64
CA SER A 165 -13.20 13.28 -2.83
C SER A 165 -13.32 14.23 -4.03
N ALA A 166 -12.54 15.32 -4.07
CA ALA A 166 -12.52 16.21 -5.24
C ALA A 166 -11.91 15.52 -6.47
N ASP A 167 -10.92 14.67 -6.23
CA ASP A 167 -10.19 13.89 -7.23
C ASP A 167 -10.99 12.65 -7.60
N ASN A 168 -11.92 12.87 -8.52
CA ASN A 168 -12.79 11.84 -9.08
C ASN A 168 -12.18 11.27 -10.37
N ASP A 169 -12.74 10.16 -10.85
CA ASP A 169 -12.42 9.58 -12.17
C ASP A 169 -11.04 8.90 -12.20
N LEU A 170 -10.80 8.06 -11.19
CA LEU A 170 -9.65 7.17 -11.18
C LEU A 170 -9.92 5.96 -12.08
N ILE A 171 -8.98 5.64 -12.96
CA ILE A 171 -9.03 4.50 -13.85
C ILE A 171 -8.04 3.43 -13.34
N PRO A 172 -8.50 2.20 -13.09
CA PRO A 172 -7.65 1.11 -12.65
C PRO A 172 -6.91 0.47 -13.83
N ILE A 173 -5.59 0.36 -13.70
CA ILE A 173 -4.74 -0.49 -14.53
C ILE A 173 -4.37 -1.71 -13.69
N THR A 174 -4.95 -2.85 -14.05
CA THR A 174 -4.79 -4.12 -13.34
C THR A 174 -3.58 -4.87 -13.89
N LEU A 175 -2.68 -5.28 -13.00
CA LEU A 175 -1.53 -6.14 -13.28
C LEU A 175 -1.79 -7.50 -12.64
N GLY A 176 -1.91 -8.55 -13.45
CA GLY A 176 -2.08 -9.92 -12.95
C GLY A 176 -0.77 -10.47 -12.42
N LEU A 177 -0.64 -10.62 -11.10
CA LEU A 177 0.60 -11.01 -10.43
C LEU A 177 0.60 -12.48 -9.98
N SER A 178 -0.41 -13.26 -10.36
CA SER A 178 -0.62 -14.64 -9.88
C SER A 178 0.50 -15.62 -10.29
N GLU A 179 1.16 -15.36 -11.41
CA GLU A 179 2.25 -16.19 -11.95
C GLU A 179 3.63 -15.80 -11.39
N LEU A 180 3.67 -14.79 -10.52
CA LEU A 180 4.91 -14.35 -9.91
C LEU A 180 5.17 -15.11 -8.60
N PRO A 181 6.45 -15.30 -8.21
CA PRO A 181 6.78 -15.81 -6.89
C PRO A 181 6.13 -14.97 -5.80
N PHE A 182 5.63 -15.61 -4.74
CA PHE A 182 5.00 -14.92 -3.61
C PHE A 182 5.94 -13.92 -2.95
N GLU A 183 7.25 -14.20 -2.95
CA GLU A 183 8.32 -13.36 -2.41
C GLU A 183 8.81 -12.29 -3.39
N ALA A 184 8.12 -12.07 -4.51
CA ALA A 184 8.48 -11.02 -5.46
C ALA A 184 8.34 -9.64 -4.78
N THR A 185 9.48 -9.03 -4.48
CA THR A 185 9.57 -7.69 -3.90
C THR A 185 9.96 -6.67 -4.96
N GLY A 186 9.77 -5.39 -4.66
CA GLY A 186 10.20 -4.30 -5.53
C GLY A 186 9.24 -3.95 -6.67
N ILE A 187 8.12 -4.68 -6.82
CA ILE A 187 7.13 -4.44 -7.89
C ILE A 187 6.60 -3.00 -7.84
N VAL A 188 6.12 -2.55 -6.67
CA VAL A 188 5.54 -1.21 -6.51
C VAL A 188 6.55 -0.11 -6.83
N CYS A 189 7.78 -0.21 -6.33
CA CYS A 189 8.78 0.82 -6.56
C CYS A 189 9.34 0.80 -7.99
N GLY A 190 9.44 -0.36 -8.64
CA GLY A 190 9.77 -0.43 -10.06
C GLY A 190 8.69 0.21 -10.93
N ILE A 191 7.41 -0.08 -10.67
CA ILE A 191 6.26 0.52 -11.37
C ILE A 191 6.21 2.03 -11.15
N ALA A 192 6.20 2.48 -9.90
CA ALA A 192 6.16 3.91 -9.57
C ALA A 192 7.38 4.64 -10.14
N GLY A 193 8.56 4.02 -10.08
CA GLY A 193 9.77 4.56 -10.69
C GLY A 193 9.63 4.80 -12.19
N ARG A 194 9.07 3.83 -12.92
CA ARG A 194 8.91 3.94 -14.38
C ARG A 194 7.83 4.97 -14.74
N LEU A 195 6.74 5.02 -13.98
CA LEU A 195 5.65 5.99 -14.17
C LEU A 195 6.10 7.43 -13.89
N VAL A 196 6.82 7.66 -12.80
CA VAL A 196 7.38 8.98 -12.46
C VAL A 196 8.48 9.39 -13.44
N GLY A 197 9.30 8.43 -13.90
CA GLY A 197 10.37 8.67 -14.87
C GLY A 197 9.90 8.93 -16.31
N ALA A 198 8.66 8.60 -16.65
CA ALA A 198 8.10 8.80 -17.99
C ALA A 198 7.69 10.26 -18.29
N GLN A 199 7.72 11.16 -17.30
CA GLN A 199 7.36 12.56 -17.47
C GLN A 199 8.52 13.52 -17.20
N ASN A 200 8.49 14.67 -17.87
CA ASN A 200 9.29 15.82 -17.50
C ASN A 200 8.89 16.27 -16.09
N TYR A 201 9.85 16.55 -15.21
CA TYR A 201 9.69 16.95 -13.80
C TYR A 201 8.71 18.11 -13.51
N ILE A 202 8.15 18.74 -14.53
CA ILE A 202 7.24 19.89 -14.47
C ILE A 202 5.82 19.48 -14.05
N ARG A 203 5.36 18.28 -14.44
CA ARG A 203 4.06 17.74 -14.02
C ARG A 203 4.26 16.27 -13.67
N PRO A 204 4.40 15.90 -12.39
CA PRO A 204 4.53 14.51 -12.01
C PRO A 204 3.19 13.78 -12.20
N LEU A 205 3.26 12.54 -12.67
CA LEU A 205 2.10 11.66 -12.78
C LEU A 205 1.67 11.26 -11.37
N GLU A 206 0.45 11.63 -11.01
CA GLU A 206 -0.15 11.21 -9.76
C GLU A 206 -0.75 9.81 -9.93
N MET A 207 -0.38 8.91 -9.02
CA MET A 207 -0.90 7.55 -9.00
C MET A 207 -1.07 7.06 -7.57
N ALA A 208 -2.04 6.17 -7.39
CA ALA A 208 -2.14 5.33 -6.20
C ALA A 208 -1.91 3.86 -6.58
N TYR A 209 -1.43 3.07 -5.63
CA TYR A 209 -1.21 1.64 -5.81
C TYR A 209 -1.97 0.84 -4.78
N LEU A 210 -2.75 -0.14 -5.22
CA LEU A 210 -3.43 -1.10 -4.37
C LEU A 210 -2.89 -2.51 -4.64
N SER A 211 -2.25 -3.09 -3.63
CA SER A 211 -1.86 -4.51 -3.65
C SER A 211 -3.04 -5.38 -3.24
N THR A 212 -3.35 -6.40 -4.03
CA THR A 212 -4.29 -7.47 -3.68
C THR A 212 -3.56 -8.81 -3.65
N ALA A 213 -4.25 -9.88 -3.25
CA ALA A 213 -3.64 -11.22 -3.15
C ALA A 213 -3.04 -11.75 -4.46
N LYS A 214 -3.59 -11.33 -5.61
CA LYS A 214 -3.26 -11.89 -6.93
C LYS A 214 -2.95 -10.85 -8.00
N SER A 215 -3.15 -9.57 -7.69
CA SER A 215 -3.01 -8.48 -8.64
C SER A 215 -2.49 -7.21 -7.96
N GLY A 216 -1.74 -6.43 -8.72
CA GLY A 216 -1.43 -5.04 -8.40
C GLY A 216 -2.34 -4.13 -9.20
N ILE A 217 -2.87 -3.08 -8.58
CA ILE A 217 -3.76 -2.15 -9.25
C ILE A 217 -3.15 -0.76 -9.16
N VAL A 218 -2.81 -0.19 -10.31
CA VAL A 218 -2.36 1.20 -10.43
C VAL A 218 -3.56 2.05 -10.76
N LEU A 219 -3.86 3.03 -9.91
CA LEU A 219 -4.94 3.98 -10.10
C LEU A 219 -4.35 5.26 -10.65
N VAL A 220 -4.86 5.73 -11.79
CA VAL A 220 -4.43 6.98 -12.43
C VAL A 220 -5.64 7.81 -12.80
N HIS A 221 -5.47 9.12 -12.93
CA HIS A 221 -6.52 9.94 -13.52
C HIS A 221 -6.66 9.66 -15.02
N GLU A 222 -7.87 9.85 -15.55
CA GLU A 222 -8.15 9.70 -16.98
C GLU A 222 -7.18 10.48 -17.88
N LYS A 223 -6.82 11.70 -17.48
CA LYS A 223 -5.86 12.56 -18.21
C LYS A 223 -4.45 11.96 -18.34
N ASP A 224 -4.07 11.07 -17.41
CA ASP A 224 -2.73 10.48 -17.31
C ASP A 224 -2.70 9.02 -17.82
N LEU A 225 -3.86 8.47 -18.22
CA LEU A 225 -4.01 7.07 -18.63
C LEU A 225 -3.08 6.68 -19.78
N GLU A 226 -3.06 7.45 -20.87
CA GLU A 226 -2.24 7.11 -22.04
C GLU A 226 -0.74 7.10 -21.69
N THR A 227 -0.29 8.10 -20.92
CA THR A 227 1.10 8.18 -20.46
C THR A 227 1.45 6.99 -19.56
N ALA A 228 0.55 6.64 -18.63
CA ALA A 228 0.75 5.49 -17.74
C ALA A 228 0.83 4.19 -18.53
N LEU A 229 -0.04 3.98 -19.52
CA LEU A 229 -0.01 2.79 -20.35
C LEU A 229 1.27 2.69 -21.16
N GLN A 230 1.70 3.79 -21.78
CA GLN A 230 2.94 3.83 -22.55
C GLN A 230 4.15 3.48 -21.68
N ALA A 231 4.22 4.02 -20.46
CA ALA A 231 5.26 3.70 -19.50
C ALA A 231 5.22 2.24 -19.00
N LEU A 232 4.02 1.65 -18.91
CA LEU A 232 3.82 0.27 -18.46
C LEU A 232 3.92 -0.77 -19.57
N ARG A 233 4.15 -0.38 -20.83
CA ARG A 233 4.40 -1.34 -21.92
C ARG A 233 5.63 -2.18 -21.59
N LEU A 234 5.44 -3.49 -21.68
CA LEU A 234 6.47 -4.51 -21.52
C LEU A 234 6.90 -4.89 -22.93
N GLY A 235 8.18 -4.75 -23.27
CA GLY A 235 8.73 -5.25 -24.53
C GLY A 235 9.13 -4.26 -25.65
N GLU A 236 9.04 -2.94 -25.53
CA GLU A 236 9.66 -2.01 -26.50
C GLU A 236 10.30 -0.80 -25.80
N ASP A 237 11.57 -0.54 -26.15
CA ASP A 237 12.47 0.55 -25.78
C ASP A 237 13.01 0.68 -24.34
N GLY A 238 14.15 0.00 -24.15
CA GLY A 238 15.24 0.42 -23.26
C GLY A 238 16.60 0.45 -23.97
N ALA A 239 16.62 0.46 -25.32
CA ALA A 239 17.83 0.75 -26.08
C ALA A 239 18.01 2.28 -26.14
N ILE A 240 18.54 2.84 -25.06
CA ILE A 240 19.30 4.10 -25.20
C ILE A 240 20.67 3.64 -25.71
N GLU A 241 20.83 3.57 -27.04
CA GLU A 241 22.16 3.55 -27.66
C GLU A 241 22.82 4.94 -27.51
N PRO A 242 24.17 4.99 -27.50
CA PRO A 242 24.99 5.91 -26.70
C PRO A 242 24.94 7.39 -27.08
#